data_AF-A0A942F7I4-F1
#
_entry.id   AF-A0A942F7I4-F1
#
_cell.length_a   1.000
_cell.length_b   1.000
_cell.length_c   1.000
_cell.angle_alpha   90.00
_cell.angle_beta   90.00
_cell.angle_gamma   90.00
#
_symmetry.space_group_name_H-M   'P 1'
#
loop_
_entity.id
_entity.type
_entity.pdbx_description
1 polymer ?
#
loop_
_entity_poly.entity_id
_entity_poly.type
_entity_poly.pdbx_seq_one_letter_code
_entity_poly.pdbx_strand_id
1 'polypeptide(L)' 'HTPEAAPIPVSVPAPVKPQVDISISLQESGLVMVETSRDKASMPPTAEPEVRLGRRPKSPAVTNSEPLMQVETHK' A
#
# COMPACT_ATOMS: atom_id res chain seq x y z
N HIS A 1 -6.52 22.05 -53.95
CA HIS A 1 -6.54 21.02 -52.89
C HIS A 1 -5.35 21.30 -51.97
N THR A 2 -5.60 21.89 -50.81
CA THR A 2 -4.59 22.07 -49.75
C THR A 2 -5.34 21.92 -48.42
N PRO A 3 -5.04 20.92 -47.58
CA PRO A 3 -5.70 20.81 -46.29
C PRO A 3 -5.03 21.79 -45.31
N GLU A 4 -5.81 22.74 -44.80
CA GLU A 4 -5.40 23.64 -43.73
C GLU A 4 -5.30 22.84 -42.41
N ALA A 5 -4.13 22.88 -41.78
CA ALA A 5 -3.82 22.12 -40.58
C ALA A 5 -4.56 22.70 -39.36
N ALA A 6 -5.37 21.87 -38.70
CA ALA A 6 -6.07 22.23 -37.47
C ALA A 6 -5.08 22.37 -36.29
N PRO A 7 -5.26 23.36 -35.40
CA PRO A 7 -4.36 23.57 -34.26
C PRO A 7 -4.57 22.51 -33.17
N ILE A 8 -3.48 21.88 -32.71
CA ILE A 8 -3.46 20.99 -31.55
C ILE A 8 -3.50 21.83 -30.25
N PRO A 9 -4.45 21.56 -29.34
CA PRO A 9 -4.56 22.31 -28.10
C PRO A 9 -3.40 21.96 -27.15
N VAL A 10 -2.62 22.97 -26.75
CA VAL A 10 -1.57 22.86 -25.74
C VAL A 10 -2.22 22.84 -24.36
N SER A 11 -2.01 21.76 -23.61
CA SER A 11 -2.59 21.60 -22.27
C SER A 11 -1.86 22.49 -21.26
N VAL A 12 -2.58 23.39 -20.61
CA VAL A 12 -2.06 24.29 -19.58
C VAL A 12 -2.07 23.53 -18.24
N PRO A 13 -0.98 23.55 -17.45
CA PRO A 13 -0.97 22.87 -16.16
C PRO A 13 -2.06 23.44 -15.24
N ALA A 14 -2.82 22.53 -14.63
CA ALA A 14 -3.95 22.89 -13.78
C ALA A 14 -3.49 23.69 -12.54
N PRO A 15 -4.31 24.63 -12.04
CA PRO A 15 -4.02 25.35 -10.81
C PRO A 15 -3.81 24.39 -9.63
N VAL A 16 -2.68 24.52 -8.94
CA VAL A 16 -2.38 23.73 -7.75
C VAL A 16 -3.29 24.22 -6.62
N LYS A 17 -4.02 23.31 -5.98
CA LYS A 17 -4.88 23.65 -4.85
C LYS A 17 -4.05 24.18 -3.68
N PRO A 18 -4.62 25.06 -2.82
CA PRO A 18 -3.95 25.50 -1.59
C PRO A 18 -3.56 24.28 -0.75
N GLN A 19 -2.32 24.27 -0.27
CA GLN A 19 -1.87 23.26 0.69
C GLN A 19 -2.62 23.50 2.00
N VAL A 20 -3.36 22.49 2.45
CA VAL A 20 -4.07 22.51 3.73
C VAL A 20 -3.04 22.26 4.84
N ASP A 21 -3.12 23.03 5.92
CA ASP A 21 -2.32 22.77 7.11
C ASP A 21 -2.80 21.48 7.79
N ILE A 22 -1.97 20.45 7.73
CA ILE A 22 -2.24 19.13 8.31
C ILE A 22 -1.67 18.97 9.73
N SER A 23 -1.06 20.01 10.29
CA SER A 23 -0.35 19.94 11.58
C SER A 23 -1.25 19.47 12.72
N ILE A 24 -2.53 19.89 12.72
CA ILE A 24 -3.50 19.52 13.74
C ILE A 24 -3.83 18.02 13.68
N SER A 25 -4.15 17.50 12.49
CA SER A 25 -4.48 16.08 12.31
C SER A 25 -3.30 15.16 12.66
N LEU A 26 -2.07 15.60 12.38
CA LEU A 26 -0.87 14.87 12.79
C LEU A 26 -0.76 14.82 14.31
N GLN A 27 -0.91 15.95 15.00
CA GLN A 27 -0.85 16.02 16.46
C GLN A 27 -1.93 15.16 17.14
N GLU A 28 -3.17 15.21 16.65
CA GLU A 28 -4.28 14.38 17.17
C GLU A 28 -4.02 12.88 16.99
N SER A 29 -3.33 12.51 15.91
CA SER A 29 -2.93 11.12 15.63
C SER A 29 -1.66 10.70 16.38
N GLY A 30 -1.03 11.59 17.14
CA GLY A 30 0.26 11.36 17.79
C GLY A 30 1.43 11.25 16.81
N LEU A 31 1.30 11.81 15.61
CA LEU A 31 2.30 11.81 14.55
C LEU A 31 2.98 13.19 14.45
N VAL A 32 4.24 13.22 13.98
CA VAL A 32 5.02 14.45 13.78
C VAL A 32 5.59 14.45 12.37
N MET A 33 5.50 15.59 11.67
CA MET A 33 6.11 15.77 10.36
C MET A 33 7.62 15.96 10.51
N VAL A 34 8.40 15.10 9.84
CA VAL A 34 9.87 15.19 9.82
C VAL A 34 10.30 15.67 8.45
N GLU A 35 11.08 16.76 8.41
CA GLU A 35 11.71 17.22 7.18
C GLU A 35 12.77 16.20 6.75
N THR A 36 12.58 15.59 5.58
CA THR A 36 13.54 14.63 5.02
C THR A 36 14.18 15.24 3.79
N SER A 37 15.50 15.46 3.84
CA SER A 37 16.24 15.90 2.66
C SER A 37 16.43 14.72 1.71
N ARG A 38 15.98 14.86 0.46
CA ARG A 38 16.14 13.81 -0.57
C ARG A 38 17.61 13.44 -0.80
N ASP A 39 18.51 14.42 -0.69
CA ASP A 39 19.97 14.21 -0.83
C ASP A 39 20.58 13.40 0.33
N LYS A 40 19.86 13.26 1.45
CA LYS A 40 20.27 12.47 2.62
C LYS A 40 19.61 11.10 2.68
N ALA A 41 18.82 10.71 1.67
CA ALA A 41 18.10 9.45 1.61
C ALA A 41 19.01 8.20 1.47
N SER A 42 20.34 8.38 1.38
CA SER A 42 21.33 7.29 1.43
C SER A 42 21.73 6.93 2.87
N MET A 43 20.81 7.04 3.83
CA MET A 43 20.98 6.42 5.14
C MET A 43 20.26 5.07 5.11
N PRO A 44 20.87 3.96 5.59
CA PRO A 44 20.17 2.69 5.68
C PRO A 44 18.89 2.87 6.51
N PRO A 45 17.77 2.26 6.11
CA PRO A 45 16.54 2.38 6.86
C PRO A 45 16.81 1.92 8.30
N THR A 46 16.45 2.77 9.26
CA THR A 46 16.29 2.34 10.66
C THR A 46 15.42 1.09 10.64
N ALA A 47 15.79 0.07 11.41
CA ALA A 47 15.07 -1.20 11.47
C ALA A 47 13.65 -0.99 12.01
N GLU A 48 12.74 -0.57 11.14
CA GLU A 48 11.32 -0.60 11.43
C GLU A 48 10.91 -2.06 11.61
N PRO A 49 10.10 -2.38 12.63
CA PRO A 49 9.53 -3.70 12.73
C PRO A 49 8.72 -3.97 11.44
N GLU A 50 8.98 -5.10 10.79
CA GLU A 50 8.24 -5.55 9.61
C GLU A 50 6.76 -5.74 10.00
N VAL A 51 5.95 -4.69 9.88
CA VAL A 51 4.52 -4.77 10.11
C VAL A 51 3.92 -5.52 8.94
N ARG A 52 3.68 -6.82 9.13
CA ARG A 52 2.97 -7.65 8.14
C ARG A 52 1.52 -7.19 8.06
N LEU A 53 1.26 -6.24 7.17
CA LEU A 53 -0.08 -5.83 6.79
C LEU A 53 -0.76 -6.99 6.05
N GLY A 54 -1.76 -7.61 6.68
CA GLY A 54 -2.47 -8.74 6.08
C GLY A 54 -3.15 -9.65 7.10
N ARG A 55 -3.67 -10.78 6.60
CA ARG A 55 -4.31 -11.80 7.44
C ARG A 55 -3.23 -12.54 8.24
N ARG A 56 -3.51 -12.81 9.52
CA ARG A 56 -2.66 -13.67 10.34
C ARG A 56 -2.46 -15.01 9.63
N PRO A 57 -1.21 -15.53 9.51
CA PRO A 57 -0.98 -16.87 8.98
C PRO A 57 -1.83 -17.87 9.76
N LYS A 58 -2.62 -18.69 9.04
CA LYS A 58 -3.34 -19.79 9.66
C LYS A 58 -2.32 -20.81 10.14
N SER A 59 -2.41 -21.21 11.41
CA SER A 59 -1.62 -22.31 11.93
C SER A 59 -1.85 -23.57 11.08
N PRO A 60 -0.79 -24.35 10.78
CA PRO A 60 -0.96 -25.61 10.07
C PRO A 60 -1.94 -26.49 10.85
N ALA A 61 -2.93 -27.04 10.14
CA ALA A 61 -3.86 -27.99 10.74
C ALA A 61 -3.06 -29.24 11.11
N VAL A 62 -3.05 -29.61 12.38
CA VAL A 62 -2.52 -30.89 12.84
C VAL A 62 -3.51 -31.95 12.38
N THR A 63 -3.29 -32.53 11.21
CA THR A 63 -4.04 -33.69 10.74
C THR A 63 -3.53 -34.91 11.51
N ASN A 64 -4.41 -35.55 12.28
CA ASN A 64 -4.10 -36.83 12.90
C ASN A 64 -3.78 -37.84 11.77
N SER A 65 -2.61 -38.49 11.85
CA SER A 65 -2.10 -39.44 10.86
C SER A 65 -2.62 -40.86 11.07
N GLU A 66 -3.67 -41.04 11.89
CA GLU A 66 -4.30 -42.33 12.09
C GLU A 66 -4.85 -42.89 10.76
N PRO A 67 -4.59 -44.18 10.45
CA PRO A 67 -5.08 -44.79 9.23
C PRO A 67 -6.61 -44.87 9.28
N LEU A 68 -7.27 -44.24 8.31
CA LEU A 68 -8.73 -44.32 8.15
C LEU A 68 -9.11 -45.72 7.62
N MET A 69 -10.18 -46.29 8.18
CA MET A 69 -10.75 -47.56 7.73
C MET A 69 -12.04 -47.32 6.94
N GLN A 70 -12.13 -47.88 5.73
CA GLN A 70 -13.35 -47.87 4.94
C GLN A 70 -14.30 -48.96 5.44
N VAL A 71 -15.57 -48.61 5.70
CA VAL A 71 -16.63 -49.56 6.08
C VAL A 71 -17.70 -49.55 4.98
N GLU A 72 -17.93 -50.70 4.37
CA GLU A 72 -19.00 -50.87 3.39
C GLU A 72 -20.35 -51.03 4.12
N THR A 73 -21.32 -50.15 3.82
CA THR A 73 -22.69 -50.26 4.37
C THR A 73 -23.63 -50.75 3.28
N HIS A 74 -24.20 -51.95 3.44
CA HIS A 74 -25.29 -52.45 2.60
C HIS A 74 -26.65 -51.87 3.04
N LYS A 75 -27.61 -51.84 2.12
CA LYS A 75 -29.02 -51.54 2.41
C LYS A 75 -29.79 -52.81 2.72
#